data_AF-A0AAR2M6E2-F1
#
_entry.id   AF-A0AAR2M6E2-F1
#
_cell.length_a   1.000
_cell.length_b   1.000
_cell.length_c   1.000
_cell.angle_alpha   90.00
_cell.angle_beta   90.00
_cell.angle_gamma   90.00
#
_symmetry.space_group_name_H-M   'P 1'
#
loop_
_entity.id
_entity.type
_entity.pdbx_description
1 polymer ?
#
loop_
_entity_poly.entity_id
_entity_poly.type
_entity_poly.pdbx_seq_one_letter_code
_entity_poly.pdbx_strand_id
1 'polypeptide(L)'
;MAMMLQLIFVLSTLISVTVSIDVFGHFGISVELDIQHPVPEFHDLFWVFNRAYNVLKYSKKHKESTFYSHYKGRVEFNVETYRLTLKNLQKTDSGLYEAKASGNKVRVVAEYRLSVLDPVEAPVLTYQLNRDTYIITLTCRGHDISIHSSCSIETCEEKEVTSPGGIALSLSVKSSTVICNHSNLVSWKTDILELKELKGLCADKGAHARSNTNTSRYLNPFFAFIVKFISMGLIDQYLICS
;
A
#
# COMPACT_ATOMS: atom_id res chain seq x y z
N MET A 1 -33.84 43.45 4.90
CA MET A 1 -33.32 42.07 5.00
C MET A 1 -33.53 41.21 3.75
N ALA A 2 -34.49 41.54 2.85
CA ALA A 2 -34.73 40.77 1.63
C ALA A 2 -33.66 40.91 0.52
N MET A 3 -33.02 42.08 0.37
CA MET A 3 -31.98 42.31 -0.66
C MET A 3 -30.67 41.54 -0.40
N MET A 4 -30.31 41.33 0.87
CA MET A 4 -29.06 40.65 1.23
C MET A 4 -29.14 39.14 0.91
N LEU A 5 -30.30 38.52 1.13
CA LEU A 5 -30.56 37.12 0.75
C LEU A 5 -30.59 36.91 -0.76
N GLN A 6 -31.13 37.85 -1.54
CA GLN A 6 -31.10 37.73 -3.01
C GLN A 6 -29.67 37.87 -3.56
N LEU A 7 -28.82 38.73 -2.99
CA LEU A 7 -27.42 38.80 -3.39
C LEU A 7 -26.66 37.50 -3.08
N ILE A 8 -26.91 36.87 -1.92
CA ILE A 8 -26.31 35.58 -1.55
C ILE A 8 -26.78 34.45 -2.47
N PHE A 9 -28.06 34.43 -2.84
CA PHE A 9 -28.63 33.43 -3.76
C PHE A 9 -28.17 33.62 -5.21
N VAL A 10 -27.86 34.86 -5.62
CA VAL A 10 -27.26 35.17 -6.93
C VAL A 10 -25.76 34.83 -6.93
N LEU A 11 -25.04 35.05 -5.81
CA LEU A 11 -23.62 34.68 -5.70
C LEU A 11 -23.39 33.16 -5.74
N SER A 12 -24.37 32.36 -5.30
CA SER A 12 -24.28 30.89 -5.35
C SER A 12 -24.52 30.27 -6.73
N THR A 13 -24.86 31.06 -7.76
CA THR A 13 -25.25 30.54 -9.09
C THR A 13 -24.21 30.68 -10.21
N LEU A 14 -22.96 31.05 -9.92
CA LEU A 14 -21.97 31.29 -11.00
C LEU A 14 -20.57 30.70 -10.80
N ILE A 15 -20.41 29.71 -9.93
CA ILE A 15 -19.18 28.92 -9.94
C ILE A 15 -19.56 27.44 -9.99
N SER A 16 -19.75 26.92 -11.19
CA SER A 16 -19.56 25.48 -11.42
C SER A 16 -18.06 25.22 -11.23
N VAL A 17 -17.60 25.06 -9.99
CA VAL A 17 -16.26 24.55 -9.73
C VAL A 17 -16.29 23.12 -10.23
N THR A 18 -15.68 22.89 -11.39
CA THR A 18 -15.39 21.53 -11.82
C THR A 18 -14.35 21.00 -10.84
N VAL A 19 -14.74 20.04 -10.02
CA VAL A 19 -13.84 19.42 -9.04
C VAL A 19 -12.89 18.51 -9.81
N SER A 20 -11.61 18.86 -9.80
CA SER A 20 -10.54 17.99 -10.29
C SER A 20 -10.52 16.71 -9.45
N ILE A 21 -10.64 15.54 -10.09
CA ILE A 21 -10.53 14.24 -9.40
C ILE A 21 -9.10 13.72 -9.57
N ASP A 22 -8.44 13.37 -8.46
CA ASP A 22 -7.12 12.74 -8.51
C ASP A 22 -7.26 11.25 -8.89
N VAL A 23 -6.45 10.82 -9.86
CA VAL A 23 -6.37 9.42 -10.31
C VAL A 23 -4.92 8.97 -10.22
N PHE A 24 -4.70 7.79 -9.66
CA PHE A 24 -3.37 7.23 -9.45
C PHE A 24 -3.22 5.95 -10.27
N GLY A 25 -2.05 5.77 -10.88
CA GLY A 25 -1.70 4.54 -11.55
C GLY A 25 -0.20 4.32 -11.52
N HIS A 26 0.25 3.09 -11.74
CA HIS A 26 1.68 2.79 -11.90
C HIS A 26 2.01 2.44 -13.35
N PHE A 27 3.30 2.34 -13.65
CA PHE A 27 3.78 2.03 -15.00
C PHE A 27 3.12 0.76 -15.56
N GLY A 28 2.71 0.81 -16.83
CA GLY A 28 2.20 -0.34 -17.58
C GLY A 28 0.72 -0.65 -17.43
N ILE A 29 0.01 -0.08 -16.44
CA ILE A 29 -1.43 -0.33 -16.27
C ILE A 29 -2.28 0.55 -17.19
N SER A 30 -3.60 0.34 -17.14
CA SER A 30 -4.57 1.20 -17.81
C SER A 30 -5.45 1.92 -16.79
N VAL A 31 -5.90 3.13 -17.13
CA VAL A 31 -6.87 3.90 -16.34
C VAL A 31 -8.03 4.33 -17.23
N GLU A 32 -9.23 4.34 -16.67
CA GLU A 32 -10.44 4.84 -17.33
C GLU A 32 -10.82 6.19 -16.71
N LEU A 33 -11.06 7.19 -17.56
CA LEU A 33 -11.51 8.52 -17.20
C LEU A 33 -12.91 8.71 -17.79
N ASP A 34 -13.90 8.92 -16.94
CA ASP A 34 -15.30 9.05 -17.35
C ASP A 34 -15.78 10.51 -17.36
N ILE A 35 -17.02 10.71 -17.81
CA ILE A 35 -17.63 12.03 -17.78
C ILE A 35 -18.24 12.28 -16.40
N GLN A 36 -17.87 13.40 -15.78
CA GLN A 36 -18.32 13.78 -14.42
C GLN A 36 -19.61 14.61 -14.42
N HIS A 37 -19.85 15.37 -15.49
CA HIS A 37 -20.97 16.30 -15.58
C HIS A 37 -21.87 15.97 -16.76
N PRO A 38 -23.18 16.31 -16.71
CA PRO A 38 -24.07 16.14 -17.85
C PRO A 38 -23.48 16.77 -19.11
N VAL A 39 -23.38 15.97 -20.18
CA VAL A 39 -22.85 16.45 -21.45
C VAL A 39 -23.94 17.30 -22.13
N PRO A 40 -23.73 18.60 -22.34
CA PRO A 40 -24.70 19.44 -23.05
C PRO A 40 -24.77 19.02 -24.52
N GLU A 41 -25.66 19.62 -25.32
CA GLU A 41 -25.58 19.45 -26.77
C GLU A 41 -24.24 19.96 -27.31
N PHE A 42 -23.58 19.15 -28.15
CA PHE A 42 -22.25 19.43 -28.68
C PHE A 42 -22.11 18.92 -30.11
N HIS A 43 -21.21 19.56 -30.85
CA HIS A 43 -20.77 19.11 -32.18
C HIS A 43 -19.53 18.22 -32.06
N ASP A 44 -18.56 18.65 -31.25
CA ASP A 44 -17.31 17.94 -31.02
C ASP A 44 -17.03 17.76 -29.52
N LEU A 45 -16.46 16.61 -29.14
CA LEU A 45 -15.94 16.33 -27.81
C LEU A 45 -14.41 16.18 -27.90
N PHE A 46 -13.69 16.77 -26.96
CA PHE A 46 -12.24 16.66 -26.87
C PHE A 46 -11.84 16.09 -25.52
N TRP A 47 -10.83 15.21 -25.52
CA TRP A 47 -10.01 15.01 -24.33
C TRP A 47 -8.70 15.77 -24.53
N VAL A 48 -8.32 16.58 -23.55
CA VAL A 48 -7.17 17.49 -23.63
C VAL A 48 -6.24 17.26 -22.44
N PHE A 49 -4.97 17.05 -22.74
CA PHE A 49 -3.88 16.95 -21.77
C PHE A 49 -3.23 18.32 -21.54
N ASN A 50 -3.06 18.68 -20.26
CA ASN A 50 -2.43 19.91 -19.78
C ASN A 50 -2.92 21.18 -20.49
N ARG A 51 -4.21 21.21 -20.86
CA ARG A 51 -4.87 22.33 -21.58
C ARG A 51 -4.25 22.71 -22.92
N ALA A 52 -3.30 21.93 -23.43
CA ALA A 52 -2.49 22.28 -24.59
C ALA A 52 -2.54 21.22 -25.69
N TYR A 53 -2.58 19.93 -25.33
CA TYR A 53 -2.44 18.84 -26.27
C TYR A 53 -3.74 18.04 -26.34
N ASN A 54 -4.32 17.92 -27.53
CA ASN A 54 -5.45 17.02 -27.69
C ASN A 54 -4.98 15.58 -27.55
N VAL A 55 -5.69 14.80 -26.75
CA VAL A 55 -5.55 13.35 -26.64
C VAL A 55 -6.37 12.71 -27.77
N LEU A 56 -7.64 13.10 -27.86
CA LEU A 56 -8.54 12.74 -28.95
C LEU A 56 -9.58 13.82 -29.22
N LYS A 57 -10.18 13.75 -30.41
CA LYS A 57 -11.38 14.48 -30.81
C LYS A 57 -12.44 13.47 -31.28
N TYR A 58 -13.67 13.61 -30.83
CA TYR A 58 -14.83 12.90 -31.37
C TYR A 58 -15.80 13.89 -32.01
N SER A 59 -16.19 13.67 -33.26
CA SER A 59 -17.19 14.48 -33.95
C SER A 59 -18.53 13.77 -34.01
N LYS A 60 -19.55 14.33 -33.36
CA LYS A 60 -20.88 13.71 -33.26
C LYS A 60 -21.59 13.65 -34.62
N LYS A 61 -21.38 14.65 -35.48
CA LYS A 61 -21.95 14.72 -36.84
C LYS A 61 -21.43 13.60 -37.73
N HIS A 62 -20.13 13.35 -37.68
CA HIS A 62 -19.46 12.36 -38.53
C HIS A 62 -19.36 10.97 -37.88
N LYS A 63 -19.65 10.87 -36.58
CA LYS A 63 -19.47 9.67 -35.76
C LYS A 63 -18.04 9.12 -35.87
N GLU A 64 -17.06 10.02 -35.90
CA GLU A 64 -15.66 9.71 -36.12
C GLU A 64 -14.80 10.19 -34.96
N SER A 65 -13.80 9.39 -34.57
CA SER A 65 -12.82 9.72 -33.53
C SER A 65 -11.43 9.86 -34.15
N THR A 66 -10.77 10.99 -33.89
CA THR A 66 -9.38 11.26 -34.26
C THR A 66 -8.49 11.19 -33.03
N PHE A 67 -7.46 10.36 -33.08
CA PHE A 67 -6.47 10.20 -32.01
C PHE A 67 -5.16 10.89 -32.38
N TYR A 68 -4.60 11.69 -31.47
CA TYR A 68 -3.39 12.46 -31.73
C TYR A 68 -2.12 11.67 -31.42
N SER A 69 -1.03 12.01 -32.10
CA SER A 69 0.16 11.15 -32.26
C SER A 69 0.75 10.60 -30.96
N HIS A 70 0.86 11.40 -29.88
CA HIS A 70 1.41 10.95 -28.60
C HIS A 70 0.59 9.85 -27.89
N TYR A 71 -0.70 9.78 -28.22
CA TYR A 71 -1.67 8.88 -27.61
C TYR A 71 -2.19 7.80 -28.57
N LYS A 72 -1.78 7.87 -29.84
CA LYS A 72 -2.19 6.93 -30.87
C LYS A 72 -1.78 5.50 -30.50
N GLY A 73 -2.74 4.58 -30.53
CA GLY A 73 -2.52 3.17 -30.15
C GLY A 73 -2.48 2.89 -28.65
N ARG A 74 -2.55 3.92 -27.79
CA ARG A 74 -2.63 3.78 -26.33
C ARG A 74 -3.99 4.20 -25.76
N VAL A 75 -4.84 4.83 -26.56
CA VAL A 75 -6.15 5.32 -26.12
C VAL A 75 -7.27 4.56 -26.78
N GLU A 76 -8.23 4.14 -25.96
CA GLU A 76 -9.55 3.68 -26.39
C GLU A 76 -10.61 4.68 -25.97
N PHE A 77 -11.64 4.82 -26.81
CA PHE A 77 -12.72 5.77 -26.59
C PHE A 77 -14.06 5.08 -26.79
N ASN A 78 -14.91 5.17 -25.78
CA ASN A 78 -16.27 4.68 -25.85
C ASN A 78 -17.19 5.82 -26.33
N VAL A 79 -17.78 5.68 -27.52
CA VAL A 79 -18.63 6.74 -28.12
C VAL A 79 -20.01 6.87 -27.47
N GLU A 80 -20.46 5.88 -26.70
CA GLU A 80 -21.76 5.88 -26.02
C GLU A 80 -21.66 6.61 -24.68
N THR A 81 -20.59 6.35 -23.93
CA THR A 81 -20.37 6.90 -22.58
C THR A 81 -19.37 8.05 -22.56
N TYR A 82 -18.68 8.28 -23.68
CA TYR A 82 -17.61 9.27 -23.87
C TYR A 82 -16.38 9.06 -22.96
N ARG A 83 -16.23 7.86 -22.41
CA ARG A 83 -15.10 7.48 -21.56
C ARG A 83 -13.82 7.31 -22.36
N LEU A 84 -12.71 7.69 -21.73
CA LEU A 84 -11.37 7.51 -22.25
C LEU A 84 -10.64 6.46 -21.43
N THR A 85 -10.10 5.44 -22.09
CA THR A 85 -9.20 4.48 -21.46
C THR A 85 -7.80 4.71 -21.96
N LEU A 86 -6.90 5.16 -21.09
CA LEU A 86 -5.47 5.32 -21.39
C LEU A 86 -4.73 4.07 -20.93
N LYS A 87 -4.13 3.36 -21.89
CA LYS A 87 -3.40 2.11 -21.70
C LYS A 87 -1.91 2.33 -21.56
N ASN A 88 -1.26 1.38 -20.89
CA ASN A 88 0.19 1.32 -20.76
C ASN A 88 0.76 2.67 -20.28
N LEU A 89 0.36 3.04 -19.05
CA LEU A 89 0.74 4.31 -18.45
C LEU A 89 2.25 4.49 -18.39
N GLN A 90 2.68 5.70 -18.72
CA GLN A 90 4.05 6.19 -18.67
C GLN A 90 4.14 7.36 -17.69
N LYS A 91 5.33 7.60 -17.13
CA LYS A 91 5.53 8.72 -16.19
C LYS A 91 5.14 10.08 -16.77
N THR A 92 5.40 10.28 -18.06
CA THR A 92 5.07 11.48 -18.83
C THR A 92 3.57 11.69 -19.04
N ASP A 93 2.74 10.67 -18.78
CA ASP A 93 1.29 10.80 -18.85
C ASP A 93 0.72 11.51 -17.60
N SER A 94 1.52 11.74 -16.56
CA SER A 94 1.08 12.48 -15.37
C SER A 94 0.72 13.93 -15.72
N GLY A 95 -0.45 14.38 -15.29
CA GLY A 95 -0.92 15.74 -15.57
C GLY A 95 -2.43 15.86 -15.57
N LEU A 96 -2.89 17.01 -16.06
CA LEU A 96 -4.30 17.37 -16.10
C LEU A 96 -4.95 16.83 -17.38
N TYR A 97 -6.04 16.09 -17.25
CA TYR A 97 -6.88 15.64 -18.35
C TYR A 97 -8.26 16.28 -18.24
N GLU A 98 -8.70 16.94 -19.30
CA GLU A 98 -10.01 17.59 -19.37
C GLU A 98 -10.82 17.03 -20.52
N ALA A 99 -12.07 16.65 -20.25
CA ALA A 99 -13.06 16.41 -21.29
C ALA A 99 -13.81 17.72 -21.58
N LYS A 100 -13.87 18.14 -22.84
CA LYS A 100 -14.52 19.38 -23.30
C LYS A 100 -15.58 19.09 -24.34
N ALA A 101 -16.82 19.44 -24.04
CA ALA A 101 -17.93 19.41 -24.99
C ALA A 101 -18.05 20.77 -25.69
N SER A 102 -17.93 20.78 -27.01
CA SER A 102 -17.94 21.98 -27.85
C SER A 102 -19.20 22.03 -28.72
N GLY A 103 -20.16 22.86 -28.32
CA GLY A 103 -21.34 23.23 -29.10
C GLY A 103 -21.38 24.74 -29.34
N ASN A 104 -22.49 25.40 -29.00
CA ASN A 104 -22.59 26.87 -29.00
C ASN A 104 -21.65 27.54 -27.98
N LYS A 105 -21.29 26.81 -26.92
CA LYS A 105 -20.27 27.17 -25.94
C LYS A 105 -19.42 25.93 -25.67
N VAL A 106 -18.17 26.16 -25.26
CA VAL A 106 -17.31 25.08 -24.77
C VAL A 106 -17.57 24.88 -23.27
N ARG A 107 -17.80 23.64 -22.85
CA ARG A 107 -17.97 23.26 -21.45
C ARG A 107 -16.99 22.16 -21.08
N VAL A 108 -16.30 22.33 -19.96
CA VAL A 108 -15.56 21.24 -19.31
C VAL A 108 -16.58 20.32 -18.66
N VAL A 109 -16.56 19.04 -19.03
CA VAL A 109 -17.50 18.02 -18.56
C VAL A 109 -16.82 16.94 -17.71
N ALA A 110 -15.49 16.91 -17.70
CA ALA A 110 -14.69 16.17 -16.72
C ALA A 110 -13.33 16.82 -16.53
N GLU A 111 -12.79 16.76 -15.32
CA GLU A 111 -11.43 17.18 -15.00
C GLU A 111 -10.74 16.16 -14.08
N TYR A 112 -9.58 15.66 -14.52
CA TYR A 112 -8.79 14.65 -13.81
C TYR A 112 -7.34 15.08 -13.66
N ARG A 113 -6.74 14.82 -12.51
CA ARG A 113 -5.30 14.92 -12.30
C ARG A 113 -4.71 13.53 -12.16
N LEU A 114 -4.11 13.03 -13.25
CA LEU A 114 -3.46 11.73 -13.27
C LEU A 114 -2.05 11.84 -12.69
N SER A 115 -1.73 10.99 -11.72
CA SER A 115 -0.38 10.85 -11.16
C SER A 115 0.11 9.42 -11.39
N VAL A 116 1.18 9.28 -12.17
CA VAL A 116 1.82 7.98 -12.42
C VAL A 116 2.96 7.76 -11.41
N LEU A 117 2.74 6.89 -10.43
CA LEU A 117 3.65 6.65 -9.31
C LEU A 117 4.50 5.40 -9.55
N ASP A 118 5.67 5.35 -8.90
CA ASP A 118 6.51 4.15 -8.94
C ASP A 118 5.96 3.13 -7.93
N PRO A 119 5.96 1.84 -8.26
CA PRO A 119 5.68 0.82 -7.28
C PRO A 119 6.70 0.85 -6.14
N VAL A 120 6.26 0.51 -4.94
CA VAL A 120 7.16 0.41 -3.78
C VAL A 120 8.14 -0.76 -3.93
N GLU A 121 9.33 -0.57 -3.37
CA GLU A 121 10.30 -1.64 -3.15
C GLU A 121 9.86 -2.54 -2.01
N ALA A 122 10.33 -3.80 -2.03
CA ALA A 122 10.03 -4.72 -0.94
C ALA A 122 10.68 -4.17 0.34
N PRO A 123 9.95 -4.14 1.47
CA PRO A 123 10.56 -3.75 2.72
C PRO A 123 11.57 -4.81 3.18
N VAL A 124 12.40 -4.43 4.14
CA VAL A 124 13.36 -5.32 4.78
C VAL A 124 13.00 -5.42 6.26
N LEU A 125 12.63 -6.62 6.70
CA LEU A 125 12.34 -6.93 8.09
C LEU A 125 13.54 -7.63 8.72
N THR A 126 14.10 -7.00 9.75
CA THR A 126 15.25 -7.54 10.52
C THR A 126 14.92 -7.56 12.00
N TYR A 127 15.69 -8.35 12.76
CA TYR A 127 15.52 -8.47 14.19
C TYR A 127 16.86 -8.45 14.92
N GLN A 128 16.84 -8.00 16.17
CA GLN A 128 17.97 -8.06 17.08
C GLN A 128 17.50 -8.49 18.47
N LEU A 129 18.08 -9.58 19.00
CA LEU A 129 17.79 -10.06 20.35
C LEU A 129 18.74 -9.40 21.36
N ASN A 130 18.18 -8.72 22.36
CA ASN A 130 18.92 -8.36 23.56
C ASN A 130 18.91 -9.56 24.52
N ARG A 131 20.06 -10.18 24.81
CA ARG A 131 20.13 -11.38 25.66
C ARG A 131 19.98 -11.09 27.17
N ASP A 132 20.14 -9.84 27.59
CA ASP A 132 20.05 -9.44 29.00
C ASP A 132 18.59 -9.22 29.41
N THR A 133 17.83 -8.49 28.59
CA THR A 133 16.40 -8.24 28.82
C THR A 133 15.50 -9.22 28.10
N TYR A 134 16.07 -9.97 27.16
CA TYR A 134 15.37 -10.94 26.34
C TYR A 134 14.21 -10.33 25.52
N ILE A 135 14.38 -9.06 25.18
CA ILE A 135 13.51 -8.30 24.27
C ILE A 135 14.09 -8.38 22.87
N ILE A 136 13.24 -8.63 21.88
CA ILE A 136 13.59 -8.63 20.47
C ILE A 136 13.18 -7.29 19.88
N THR A 137 14.12 -6.56 19.31
CA THR A 137 13.82 -5.35 18.56
C THR A 137 13.71 -5.70 17.08
N LEU A 138 12.52 -5.52 16.51
CA LEU A 138 12.29 -5.62 15.08
C LEU A 138 12.53 -4.27 14.43
N THR A 139 13.16 -4.31 13.26
CA THR A 139 13.33 -3.15 12.40
C THR A 139 12.74 -3.46 11.04
N CYS A 140 11.68 -2.75 10.70
CA CYS A 140 11.00 -2.80 9.41
C CYS A 140 11.42 -1.54 8.65
N ARG A 141 12.08 -1.70 7.51
CA ARG A 141 12.58 -0.59 6.69
C ARG A 141 11.95 -0.61 5.30
N GLY A 142 11.41 0.52 4.87
CA GLY A 142 10.93 0.76 3.51
C GLY A 142 11.49 2.07 3.00
N HIS A 143 12.36 2.00 1.98
CA HIS A 143 13.05 3.16 1.41
C HIS A 143 13.76 4.01 2.49
N ASP A 144 13.31 5.26 2.68
CA ASP A 144 13.83 6.24 3.63
C ASP A 144 13.12 6.20 5.00
N ILE A 145 12.14 5.31 5.18
CA ILE A 145 11.33 5.21 6.39
C ILE A 145 11.68 3.92 7.13
N SER A 146 11.78 4.00 8.46
CA SER A 146 12.08 2.87 9.33
C SER A 146 11.19 2.91 10.57
N ILE A 147 10.66 1.75 10.94
CA ILE A 147 9.91 1.53 12.17
C ILE A 147 10.65 0.53 13.02
N HIS A 148 10.72 0.81 14.32
CA HIS A 148 11.27 -0.10 15.32
C HIS A 148 10.15 -0.58 16.25
N SER A 149 9.96 -1.89 16.35
CA SER A 149 8.98 -2.52 17.23
C SER A 149 9.71 -3.36 18.28
N SER A 150 9.21 -3.33 19.51
CA SER A 150 9.68 -4.22 20.58
C SER A 150 8.77 -5.44 20.66
N CYS A 151 9.39 -6.61 20.69
CA CYS A 151 8.72 -7.90 20.79
C CYS A 151 9.18 -8.67 22.03
N SER A 152 8.20 -9.28 22.68
CA SER A 152 8.39 -10.43 23.57
C SER A 152 8.27 -11.74 22.76
N ILE A 153 8.39 -12.90 23.43
CA ILE A 153 8.25 -14.23 22.80
C ILE A 153 6.91 -14.40 22.05
N GLU A 154 5.86 -13.78 22.57
CA GLU A 154 4.48 -14.05 22.14
C GLU A 154 3.81 -12.85 21.48
N THR A 155 4.31 -11.64 21.73
CA THR A 155 3.67 -10.40 21.31
C THR A 155 4.68 -9.40 20.77
N CYS A 156 4.29 -8.66 19.74
CA CYS A 156 5.04 -7.50 19.24
C CYS A 156 4.16 -6.27 19.27
N GLU A 157 4.78 -5.10 19.44
CA GLU A 157 4.12 -3.82 19.31
C GLU A 157 3.82 -3.54 17.83
N GLU A 158 2.55 -3.40 17.47
CA GLU A 158 2.17 -2.99 16.10
C GLU A 158 2.39 -1.49 15.91
N LYS A 159 2.89 -1.10 14.75
CA LYS A 159 3.22 0.30 14.43
C LYS A 159 2.93 0.61 12.97
N GLU A 160 2.56 1.86 12.71
CA GLU A 160 2.36 2.37 11.37
C GLU A 160 2.83 3.82 11.30
N VAL A 161 3.47 4.18 10.19
CA VAL A 161 3.81 5.57 9.86
C VAL A 161 3.46 5.83 8.41
N THR A 162 2.94 7.03 8.14
CA THR A 162 2.59 7.48 6.80
C THR A 162 3.22 8.83 6.54
N SER A 163 3.99 8.91 5.46
CA SER A 163 4.59 10.16 5.00
C SER A 163 3.52 11.08 4.38
N PRO A 164 3.77 12.41 4.32
CA PRO A 164 2.88 13.34 3.61
C PRO A 164 2.66 12.99 2.13
N GLY A 165 3.60 12.26 1.50
CA GLY A 165 3.49 11.77 0.12
C GLY A 165 2.64 10.51 -0.05
N GLY A 166 2.00 10.02 1.02
CA GLY A 166 1.13 8.83 0.97
C GLY A 166 1.88 7.50 0.92
N ILE A 167 3.18 7.50 1.24
CA ILE A 167 3.96 6.28 1.46
C ILE A 167 3.75 5.84 2.91
N ALA A 168 3.26 4.63 3.13
CA ALA A 168 3.00 4.04 4.43
C ALA A 168 3.91 2.83 4.68
N LEU A 169 4.38 2.70 5.92
CA LEU A 169 5.12 1.54 6.41
C LEU A 169 4.41 1.06 7.68
N SER A 170 4.09 -0.22 7.76
CA SER A 170 3.43 -0.79 8.93
C SER A 170 4.04 -2.12 9.33
N LEU A 171 3.99 -2.39 10.63
CA LEU A 171 4.39 -3.64 11.25
C LEU A 171 3.19 -4.15 12.05
N SER A 172 2.72 -5.34 11.71
CA SER A 172 1.57 -6.00 12.33
C SER A 172 1.87 -7.46 12.63
N VAL A 173 1.12 -8.09 13.53
CA VAL A 173 1.25 -9.51 13.86
C VAL A 173 -0.05 -10.22 13.54
N LYS A 174 0.03 -11.22 12.65
CA LYS A 174 -1.11 -12.06 12.29
C LYS A 174 -0.73 -13.52 12.35
N SER A 175 -1.50 -14.31 13.10
CA SER A 175 -1.34 -15.78 13.14
C SER A 175 0.07 -16.26 13.47
N SER A 176 0.77 -15.58 14.38
CA SER A 176 2.18 -15.83 14.74
C SER A 176 3.22 -15.48 13.66
N THR A 177 2.84 -14.66 12.68
CA THR A 177 3.74 -14.09 11.67
C THR A 177 3.76 -12.59 11.84
N VAL A 178 4.96 -12.01 11.92
CA VAL A 178 5.16 -10.57 11.85
C VAL A 178 5.17 -10.18 10.37
N ILE A 179 4.38 -9.17 10.03
CA ILE A 179 4.23 -8.66 8.67
C ILE A 179 4.68 -7.21 8.67
N CYS A 180 5.76 -6.95 7.93
CA CYS A 180 6.23 -5.61 7.60
C CYS A 180 5.69 -5.26 6.21
N ASN A 181 4.77 -4.29 6.12
CA ASN A 181 4.16 -3.84 4.88
C ASN A 181 4.68 -2.45 4.50
N HIS A 182 5.14 -2.29 3.27
CA HIS A 182 5.46 -1.02 2.65
C HIS A 182 4.48 -0.78 1.50
N SER A 183 3.82 0.37 1.50
CA SER A 183 2.78 0.68 0.52
C SER A 183 2.76 2.15 0.10
N ASN A 184 2.15 2.39 -1.05
CA ASN A 184 1.75 3.71 -1.53
C ASN A 184 0.38 3.60 -2.22
N LEU A 185 -0.10 4.70 -2.82
CA LEU A 185 -1.41 4.75 -3.46
C LEU A 185 -1.62 3.75 -4.62
N VAL A 186 -0.55 3.17 -5.17
CA VAL A 186 -0.63 2.32 -6.37
C VAL A 186 -0.13 0.88 -6.15
N SER A 187 0.55 0.60 -5.04
CA SER A 187 1.19 -0.69 -4.81
C SER A 187 1.50 -0.94 -3.34
N TRP A 188 1.66 -2.20 -2.99
CA TRP A 188 2.16 -2.61 -1.67
C TRP A 188 3.03 -3.86 -1.80
N LYS A 189 3.98 -4.01 -0.90
CA LYS A 189 4.82 -5.20 -0.74
C LYS A 189 5.02 -5.50 0.74
N THR A 190 5.23 -6.77 1.05
CA THR A 190 5.44 -7.22 2.42
C THR A 190 6.69 -8.06 2.53
N ASP A 191 7.32 -7.97 3.70
CA ASP A 191 8.31 -8.92 4.19
C ASP A 191 7.77 -9.55 5.48
N ILE A 192 8.06 -10.82 5.69
CA ILE A 192 7.43 -11.62 6.75
C ILE A 192 8.48 -12.32 7.60
N LEU A 193 8.20 -12.42 8.90
CA LEU A 193 9.03 -13.13 9.86
C LEU A 193 8.15 -14.01 10.75
N GLU A 194 8.44 -15.31 10.78
CA GLU A 194 7.70 -16.25 11.60
C GLU A 194 8.17 -16.17 13.07
N LEU A 195 7.26 -16.01 14.04
CA LEU A 195 7.64 -15.91 15.47
C LEU A 195 8.37 -17.16 15.99
N LYS A 196 8.21 -18.32 15.33
CA LYS A 196 8.98 -19.54 15.65
C LYS A 196 10.50 -19.34 15.46
N GLU A 197 10.91 -18.52 14.50
CA GLU A 197 12.32 -18.22 14.23
C GLU A 197 12.90 -17.40 15.38
N LEU A 198 12.10 -16.49 15.93
CA LEU A 198 12.44 -15.73 17.13
C LEU A 198 12.52 -16.62 18.37
N LYS A 199 11.59 -17.56 18.55
CA LYS A 199 11.60 -18.55 19.65
C LYS A 199 12.85 -19.45 19.61
N GLY A 200 13.31 -19.83 18.42
CA GLY A 200 14.50 -20.66 18.24
C GLY A 200 15.78 -20.05 18.83
N LEU A 201 15.94 -18.72 18.73
CA LEU A 201 17.11 -17.98 19.25
C LEU A 201 17.29 -18.09 20.77
N CYS A 202 16.24 -18.53 21.44
CA CYS A 202 16.11 -18.49 22.87
C CYS A 202 16.32 -19.85 23.53
N ALA A 203 16.18 -20.92 22.75
CA ALA A 203 16.38 -22.30 23.17
C ALA A 203 17.86 -22.68 23.36
N ASP A 204 18.80 -21.82 22.95
CA ASP A 204 20.24 -22.12 22.93
C ASP A 204 20.91 -22.18 24.33
N LYS A 205 20.19 -21.82 25.40
CA LYS A 205 20.68 -21.99 26.79
C LYS A 205 20.77 -23.45 27.25
N GLY A 206 20.11 -24.40 26.57
CA GLY A 206 20.07 -25.80 26.99
C GLY A 206 21.30 -26.66 26.63
N ALA A 207 22.07 -26.27 25.62
CA ALA A 207 23.15 -27.10 25.09
C ALA A 207 24.49 -26.93 25.81
N HIS A 208 24.83 -25.71 26.26
CA HIS A 208 26.12 -25.45 26.90
C HIS A 208 26.18 -25.77 28.39
N ALA A 209 25.03 -25.91 29.08
CA ALA A 209 24.99 -26.25 30.51
C ALA A 209 25.17 -27.75 30.81
N ARG A 210 25.14 -28.63 29.80
CA ARG A 210 25.25 -30.10 29.98
C ARG A 210 26.67 -30.66 30.09
N SER A 211 27.72 -29.84 29.95
CA SER A 211 29.10 -30.35 29.91
C SER A 211 29.80 -30.50 31.27
N ASN A 212 29.23 -30.05 32.39
CA ASN A 212 29.90 -30.13 33.69
C ASN A 212 29.05 -30.86 34.74
N THR A 213 29.05 -32.19 34.70
CA THR A 213 28.72 -33.01 35.87
C THR A 213 29.89 -33.93 36.22
N ASN A 214 30.76 -33.45 37.10
CA ASN A 214 31.68 -34.28 37.87
C ASN A 214 30.84 -35.27 38.70
N THR A 215 30.83 -36.53 38.30
CA THR A 215 30.19 -37.62 39.05
C THR A 215 31.22 -38.27 39.98
N SER A 216 31.25 -37.85 41.24
CA SER A 216 31.84 -38.62 42.33
C SER A 216 30.91 -39.80 42.65
N ARG A 217 31.40 -41.02 42.41
CA ARG A 217 30.68 -42.28 42.68
C ARG A 217 30.86 -42.68 44.13
N TYR A 218 29.79 -42.67 44.91
CA TYR A 218 29.53 -43.69 45.93
C TYR A 218 28.02 -43.77 46.13
N LEU A 219 27.40 -44.92 45.83
CA LEU A 219 26.32 -45.58 46.62
C LEU A 219 25.72 -46.81 45.90
N ASN A 220 25.69 -47.90 46.67
CA ASN A 220 25.05 -49.23 46.65
C ASN A 220 23.98 -49.60 45.56
N PRO A 221 23.92 -50.88 45.08
CA PRO A 221 23.20 -51.27 43.86
C PRO A 221 21.71 -51.64 44.03
N PHE A 222 21.07 -51.36 45.17
CA PHE A 222 19.66 -51.77 45.40
C PHE A 222 18.59 -50.72 45.07
N PHE A 223 18.96 -49.51 44.64
CA PHE A 223 18.02 -48.44 44.26
C PHE A 223 17.90 -48.17 42.75
N ALA A 224 18.50 -49.01 41.91
CA ALA A 224 18.62 -48.76 40.47
C ALA A 224 17.36 -49.03 39.61
N PHE A 225 16.27 -49.56 40.19
CA PHE A 225 15.09 -49.96 39.40
C PHE A 225 13.87 -49.04 39.51
N ILE A 226 13.79 -48.12 40.48
CA ILE A 226 12.66 -47.19 40.60
C ILE A 226 12.91 -45.83 39.91
N VAL A 227 14.17 -45.42 39.74
CA VAL A 227 14.49 -44.11 39.13
C VAL A 227 14.33 -44.10 37.60
N LYS A 228 14.29 -45.28 36.95
CA LYS A 228 14.20 -45.34 35.48
C LYS A 228 12.80 -45.06 34.93
N PHE A 229 11.74 -45.31 35.70
CA PHE A 229 10.36 -45.09 35.26
C PHE A 229 9.80 -43.68 35.52
N ILE A 230 10.45 -42.88 36.38
CA ILE A 230 10.08 -41.47 36.56
C ILE A 230 10.75 -40.57 35.49
N SER A 231 11.78 -41.08 34.80
CA SER A 231 12.54 -40.30 33.81
C SER A 231 11.94 -40.20 32.40
N MET A 232 10.89 -40.96 32.07
CA MET A 232 10.22 -40.90 30.75
C MET A 232 8.88 -40.16 30.75
N GLY A 233 8.47 -39.57 31.89
CA GLY A 233 7.12 -39.01 32.03
C GLY A 233 6.99 -37.51 32.25
N LEU A 234 8.06 -36.76 32.58
CA LEU A 234 7.92 -35.42 33.17
C LEU A 234 9.16 -34.53 32.98
N ILE A 235 9.70 -34.39 31.77
CA ILE A 235 10.60 -33.26 31.45
C ILE A 235 10.35 -32.82 30.00
N ASP A 236 9.11 -32.44 29.71
CA ASP A 236 8.82 -31.58 28.56
C ASP A 236 8.38 -30.21 29.08
N GLN A 237 9.12 -29.20 28.64
CA GLN A 237 8.65 -27.84 28.41
C GLN A 237 8.19 -27.01 29.61
N TYR A 238 9.05 -26.73 30.59
CA TYR A 238 8.91 -25.47 31.33
C TYR A 238 10.30 -24.98 31.76
N LEU A 239 10.50 -23.65 31.63
CA LEU A 239 11.68 -22.85 31.98
C LEU A 239 12.83 -22.77 30.97
N ILE A 240 12.66 -21.98 29.89
CA ILE A 240 13.67 -20.99 29.48
C ILE A 240 12.94 -19.72 29.03
N CYS A 241 13.21 -18.63 29.74
CA CYS A 241 12.68 -17.25 29.60
C CYS A 241 11.38 -16.95 30.32
N SER A 242 11.54 -16.73 31.63
CA SER A 242 10.75 -15.79 32.43
C SER A 242 11.23 -14.36 32.23
#